data_AF-A0AAV0Q4H9-F1
#
_entry.id   AF-A0AAV0Q4H9-F1
#
_cell.length_a   1.000
_cell.length_b   1.000
_cell.length_c   1.000
_cell.angle_alpha   90.00
_cell.angle_beta   90.00
_cell.angle_gamma   90.00
#
_symmetry.space_group_name_H-M   'P 1'
#
loop_
_entity.id
_entity.type
_entity.pdbx_description
1 polymer ?
#
loop_
_entity_poly.entity_id
_entity_poly.type
_entity_poly.pdbx_seq_one_letter_code
_entity_poly.pdbx_strand_id
1 'polypeptide(L)'
;MSCPHVTGIVAYLKTLHPDWSPSALKSAILTTATPMNPGNVQDPSLTFVSTEFAYGSGQLNPMKAINPGLVYETSAQDDVNLLCNLGYDTDRLRTVTGDKNSSCLARADPSAIKDFNYPSITSVVSAFRV
;
A
#
# COMPACT_ATOMS: atom_id res chain seq x y z
N MET A 1 -7.61 -15.92 -8.38
CA MET A 1 -6.55 -16.89 -8.05
C MET A 1 -5.23 -16.27 -7.58
N SER A 2 -4.97 -14.97 -7.73
CA SER A 2 -3.74 -14.30 -7.26
C SER A 2 -3.68 -14.09 -5.74
N CYS A 3 -4.78 -13.65 -5.12
CA CYS A 3 -4.88 -13.43 -3.67
C CYS A 3 -4.33 -14.60 -2.81
N PRO A 4 -4.76 -15.87 -2.99
CA PRO A 4 -4.23 -16.97 -2.19
C PRO A 4 -2.73 -17.25 -2.42
N HIS A 5 -2.17 -16.91 -3.59
CA HIS A 5 -0.71 -16.98 -3.80
C HIS A 5 0.01 -15.94 -2.94
N VAL A 6 -0.50 -14.71 -2.90
CA VAL A 6 0.06 -13.66 -2.03
C VAL A 6 -0.03 -14.09 -0.56
N THR A 7 -1.17 -14.64 -0.13
CA THR A 7 -1.35 -15.16 1.23
C THR A 7 -0.33 -16.24 1.57
N GLY A 8 -0.07 -17.18 0.66
CA GLY A 8 0.95 -18.21 0.85
C GLY A 8 2.36 -17.64 1.01
N ILE A 9 2.71 -16.63 0.20
CA ILE A 9 4.00 -15.93 0.30
C ILE A 9 4.12 -15.17 1.62
N VAL A 10 3.07 -14.45 2.03
CA VAL A 10 3.05 -13.74 3.33
C VAL A 10 3.22 -14.72 4.49
N ALA A 11 2.50 -15.85 4.47
CA ALA A 11 2.64 -16.88 5.48
C ALA A 11 4.07 -17.44 5.53
N TYR A 12 4.67 -17.71 4.36
CA TYR A 12 6.07 -18.15 4.26
C TYR A 12 7.07 -17.11 4.80
N LEU A 13 6.90 -15.83 4.48
CA LEU A 13 7.77 -14.78 5.02
C LEU A 13 7.61 -14.64 6.53
N LYS A 14 6.38 -14.79 7.06
CA LYS A 14 6.10 -14.71 8.49
C LYS A 14 6.72 -15.86 9.30
N THR A 15 6.97 -17.03 8.70
CA THR A 15 7.73 -18.09 9.39
C THR A 15 9.21 -17.77 9.51
N LEU A 16 9.77 -17.00 8.56
CA LEU A 16 11.17 -16.59 8.55
C LEU A 16 11.41 -15.30 9.37
N HIS A 17 10.43 -14.41 9.40
CA HIS A 17 10.44 -13.15 10.17
C HIS A 17 9.21 -13.04 11.07
N PRO A 18 9.17 -13.77 12.21
CA PRO A 18 8.00 -13.81 13.09
C PRO A 18 7.65 -12.47 13.74
N ASP A 19 8.64 -11.58 13.86
CA ASP A 19 8.55 -10.25 14.47
C ASP A 19 8.02 -9.18 13.51
N TRP A 20 8.08 -9.38 12.19
CA TRP A 20 7.65 -8.38 11.22
C TRP A 20 6.16 -8.07 11.32
N SER A 21 5.82 -6.79 11.29
CA SER A 21 4.44 -6.35 11.21
C SER A 21 3.80 -6.66 9.85
N PRO A 22 2.47 -6.52 9.74
CA PRO A 22 1.79 -6.59 8.44
C PRO A 22 2.33 -5.58 7.41
N SER A 23 2.73 -4.40 7.84
CA SER A 23 3.26 -3.34 6.96
C SER A 23 4.68 -3.67 6.48
N ALA A 24 5.56 -4.20 7.33
CA ALA A 24 6.86 -4.76 6.92
C ALA A 24 6.72 -5.85 5.85
N LEU A 25 5.84 -6.83 6.07
CA LEU A 25 5.62 -7.92 5.10
C LEU A 25 5.13 -7.39 3.76
N LYS A 26 4.16 -6.46 3.79
CA LYS A 26 3.65 -5.79 2.60
C LYS A 26 4.76 -5.01 1.89
N SER A 27 5.57 -4.26 2.63
CA SER A 27 6.70 -3.52 2.08
C SER A 27 7.72 -4.44 1.42
N ALA A 28 8.10 -5.54 2.08
CA ALA A 28 9.06 -6.49 1.55
C ALA A 28 8.60 -7.08 0.22
N ILE A 29 7.32 -7.45 0.13
CA ILE A 29 6.74 -8.02 -1.09
C ILE A 29 6.65 -6.99 -2.23
N LEU A 30 6.28 -5.74 -1.92
CA LEU A 30 6.13 -4.68 -2.93
C LEU A 30 7.47 -4.16 -3.45
N THR A 31 8.43 -3.88 -2.56
CA THR A 31 9.73 -3.31 -2.94
C THR A 31 10.66 -4.30 -3.65
N THR A 32 10.42 -5.61 -3.47
CA THR A 32 11.19 -6.67 -4.13
C THR A 32 10.50 -7.27 -5.35
N ALA A 33 9.30 -6.78 -5.69
CA ALA A 33 8.58 -7.17 -6.88
C ALA A 33 9.41 -6.88 -8.15
N THR A 34 9.23 -7.72 -9.16
CA THR A 34 9.87 -7.55 -10.47
C THR A 34 8.98 -6.65 -11.32
N PRO A 35 9.48 -5.52 -11.85
CA PRO A 35 8.69 -4.63 -12.70
C PRO A 35 8.08 -5.40 -13.88
N MET A 36 6.79 -5.18 -14.12
CA MET A 36 6.08 -5.79 -15.24
C MET A 36 6.11 -4.85 -16.44
N ASN A 37 6.21 -5.43 -17.64
CA ASN A 37 6.11 -4.64 -18.85
C ASN A 37 4.62 -4.38 -19.16
N PRO A 38 4.20 -3.12 -19.39
CA PRO A 38 2.83 -2.80 -19.85
C PRO A 38 2.45 -3.47 -21.17
N GLY A 39 3.42 -4.02 -21.91
CA GLY A 39 3.23 -4.57 -23.25
C GLY A 39 3.19 -3.48 -24.31
N ASN A 40 3.02 -3.89 -25.57
CA ASN A 40 2.86 -2.96 -26.69
C ASN A 40 1.41 -2.46 -26.75
N VAL A 41 1.03 -1.59 -25.83
CA VAL A 41 -0.29 -0.95 -25.89
C VAL A 41 -0.27 0.06 -27.05
N GLN A 42 -0.90 -0.29 -28.17
CA GLN A 42 -0.97 0.58 -29.35
C GLN A 42 -1.86 1.81 -29.13
N ASP A 43 -2.75 1.78 -28.13
CA ASP A 43 -3.65 2.87 -27.80
C ASP A 43 -3.14 3.67 -26.58
N PRO A 44 -2.70 4.93 -26.75
CA PRO A 44 -2.24 5.79 -25.66
C PRO A 44 -3.27 6.00 -24.55
N SER A 45 -4.57 5.82 -24.84
CA SER A 45 -5.64 5.94 -23.86
C SER A 45 -5.77 4.71 -22.95
N LEU A 46 -5.19 3.57 -23.35
CA LEU A 46 -5.17 2.33 -22.57
C LEU A 46 -3.84 2.12 -21.81
N THR A 47 -2.86 3.02 -21.99
CA THR A 47 -1.57 2.96 -21.30
C THR A 47 -1.71 3.05 -19.76
N PHE A 48 -2.71 3.79 -19.27
CA PHE A 48 -3.00 3.88 -17.83
C PHE A 48 -3.55 2.56 -17.25
N VAL A 49 -4.24 1.77 -18.10
CA VAL A 49 -4.84 0.47 -17.73
C VAL A 49 -3.79 -0.65 -17.75
N SER A 50 -2.58 -0.38 -18.22
CA SER A 50 -1.50 -1.35 -18.40
C SER A 50 -0.26 -1.06 -17.55
N THR A 51 -0.30 -0.08 -16.65
CA THR A 51 0.84 0.39 -15.84
C THR A 51 0.65 0.07 -14.36
N GLU A 52 1.14 0.89 -13.44
CA GLU A 52 1.13 0.62 -12.00
C GLU A 52 -0.28 0.55 -11.41
N PHE A 53 -1.27 1.18 -12.06
CA PHE A 53 -2.68 1.03 -11.67
C PHE A 53 -3.26 -0.37 -12.00
N ALA A 54 -2.56 -1.17 -12.81
CA ALA A 54 -2.93 -2.54 -13.14
C ALA A 54 -2.23 -3.57 -12.25
N TYR A 55 -0.91 -3.44 -12.07
CA TYR A 55 -0.09 -4.44 -11.37
C TYR A 55 0.67 -3.91 -10.15
N GLY A 56 0.46 -2.65 -9.75
CA GLY A 56 1.17 -2.03 -8.63
C GLY A 56 2.68 -2.02 -8.85
N SER A 57 3.42 -2.56 -7.89
CA SER A 57 4.88 -2.69 -7.96
C SER A 57 5.38 -3.80 -8.91
N GLY A 58 4.48 -4.63 -9.45
CA GLY A 58 4.80 -5.67 -10.42
C GLY A 58 4.63 -7.10 -9.89
N GLN A 59 5.36 -8.04 -10.48
CA GLN A 59 5.22 -9.47 -10.20
C GLN A 59 6.00 -9.86 -8.93
N LEU A 60 5.36 -10.63 -8.05
CA LEU A 60 5.96 -11.04 -6.78
C LEU A 60 7.24 -11.86 -6.95
N ASN A 61 8.24 -11.60 -6.11
CA ASN A 61 9.48 -12.36 -6.04
C ASN A 61 9.74 -12.86 -4.60
N PRO A 62 9.24 -14.05 -4.23
CA PRO A 62 9.33 -14.56 -2.85
C PRO A 62 10.77 -14.70 -2.36
N MET A 63 11.70 -15.07 -3.23
CA MET A 63 13.10 -15.28 -2.86
C MET A 63 13.80 -13.98 -2.47
N LYS A 64 13.50 -12.87 -3.17
CA LYS A 64 14.02 -11.55 -2.80
C LYS A 64 13.33 -10.98 -1.56
N ALA A 65 12.04 -11.23 -1.40
CA ALA A 65 11.25 -10.72 -0.27
C ALA A 65 11.72 -11.25 1.10
N ILE A 66 12.49 -12.34 1.14
CA ILE A 66 13.12 -12.85 2.38
C ILE A 66 14.09 -11.82 2.96
N ASN A 67 14.86 -11.12 2.12
CA ASN A 67 15.84 -10.13 2.56
C ASN A 67 15.70 -8.85 1.73
N PRO A 68 14.67 -8.02 1.99
CA PRO A 68 14.38 -6.82 1.22
C PRO A 68 15.39 -5.68 1.47
N GLY A 69 16.24 -5.83 2.50
CA GLY A 69 17.19 -4.79 2.95
C GLY A 69 16.50 -3.73 3.81
N LEU A 70 15.53 -3.02 3.24
CA LEU A 70 14.75 -1.97 3.91
C LEU A 70 13.25 -2.26 3.83
N VAL A 71 12.50 -1.76 4.81
CA VAL A 71 11.03 -1.86 4.86
C VAL A 71 10.39 -0.53 5.27
N TYR A 72 9.22 -0.26 4.70
CA TYR A 72 8.32 0.84 5.04
C TYR A 72 7.38 0.38 6.16
N GLU A 73 7.79 0.61 7.39
CA GLU A 73 7.05 0.19 8.59
C GLU A 73 5.98 1.22 8.97
N THR A 74 4.78 0.76 9.32
CA THR A 74 3.70 1.57 9.89
C THR A 74 3.09 0.89 11.11
N SER A 75 2.65 1.70 12.06
CA SER A 75 1.88 1.27 13.23
C SER A 75 0.37 1.34 12.95
N ALA A 76 -0.43 0.68 13.78
CA ALA A 76 -1.90 0.79 13.71
C ALA A 76 -2.39 2.23 13.92
N GLN A 77 -1.64 3.05 14.68
CA GLN A 77 -1.98 4.45 14.89
C GLN A 77 -1.77 5.28 13.62
N ASP A 78 -0.80 4.92 12.78
CA ASP A 78 -0.57 5.60 11.50
C ASP A 78 -1.75 5.36 10.54
N ASP A 79 -2.31 4.15 10.54
CA ASP A 79 -3.52 3.83 9.77
C ASP A 79 -4.74 4.62 10.29
N VAL A 80 -4.89 4.73 11.62
CA VAL A 80 -5.94 5.56 12.23
C VAL A 80 -5.79 7.03 11.83
N ASN A 81 -4.57 7.57 11.89
CA ASN A 81 -4.27 8.94 11.50
C ASN A 81 -4.56 9.16 10.01
N LEU A 82 -4.21 8.20 9.14
CA LEU A 82 -4.52 8.23 7.72
C LEU A 82 -6.04 8.30 7.49
N LEU A 83 -6.82 7.44 8.15
CA LEU A 83 -8.29 7.44 8.04
C LEU A 83 -8.88 8.77 8.51
N CYS A 84 -8.40 9.31 9.64
CA CYS A 84 -8.81 10.63 10.11
C CYS A 84 -8.49 11.74 9.09
N ASN A 85 -7.30 11.73 8.49
CA ASN A 85 -6.89 12.72 7.47
C ASN A 85 -7.66 12.58 6.15
N LEU A 86 -8.18 11.37 5.84
CA LEU A 86 -9.11 11.13 4.74
C LEU A 86 -10.53 11.66 5.03
N GLY A 87 -10.79 12.17 6.24
CA GLY A 87 -12.07 12.75 6.64
C GLY A 87 -13.06 11.76 7.26
N TYR A 88 -12.58 10.62 7.76
CA TYR A 88 -13.43 9.73 8.55
C TYR A 88 -13.80 10.37 9.89
N ASP A 89 -15.07 10.26 10.26
CA ASP A 89 -15.57 10.60 11.59
C ASP A 89 -15.30 9.47 12.59
N THR A 90 -15.38 9.79 13.87
CA THR A 90 -15.11 8.85 14.96
C THR A 90 -16.00 7.61 14.93
N ASP A 91 -17.26 7.72 14.51
CA ASP A 91 -18.18 6.56 14.51
C ASP A 91 -17.82 5.57 13.38
N ARG A 92 -17.50 6.09 12.18
CA ARG A 92 -17.00 5.26 11.07
C ARG A 92 -15.63 4.68 11.38
N LEU A 93 -14.74 5.45 12.00
CA LEU A 93 -13.43 4.98 12.43
C LEU A 93 -13.54 3.79 13.40
N ARG A 94 -14.40 3.90 14.42
CA ARG A 94 -14.65 2.83 15.39
C ARG A 94 -15.27 1.59 14.75
N THR A 95 -16.10 1.78 13.74
CA THR A 95 -16.69 0.67 12.97
C THR A 95 -15.63 -0.10 12.18
N VAL A 96 -14.69 0.62 11.56
CA VAL A 96 -13.61 0.01 10.75
C VAL A 96 -12.54 -0.63 11.63
N THR A 97 -12.09 0.07 12.67
CA THR A 97 -11.01 -0.41 13.56
C THR A 97 -11.51 -1.48 14.53
N GLY A 98 -12.81 -1.50 14.85
CA GLY A 98 -13.36 -2.29 15.94
C GLY A 98 -12.93 -1.81 17.33
N ASP A 99 -12.12 -0.74 17.42
CA ASP A 99 -11.64 -0.17 18.67
C ASP A 99 -12.51 1.03 19.08
N LYS A 100 -13.23 0.88 20.19
CA LYS A 100 -14.10 1.92 20.74
C LYS A 100 -13.33 3.11 21.32
N ASN A 101 -12.04 2.96 21.60
CA ASN A 101 -11.20 4.03 22.14
C ASN A 101 -10.58 4.89 21.03
N SER A 102 -10.64 4.43 19.78
CA SER A 102 -10.18 5.21 18.63
C SER A 102 -11.04 6.48 18.46
N SER A 103 -10.36 7.60 18.19
CA SER A 103 -11.00 8.89 17.91
C SER A 103 -10.07 9.78 17.09
N CYS A 104 -10.66 10.62 16.23
CA CYS A 104 -9.90 11.65 15.51
C CYS A 104 -9.81 12.91 16.38
N LEU A 105 -8.66 13.15 16.99
CA LEU A 105 -8.44 14.28 17.91
C LEU A 105 -8.19 15.61 17.18
N ALA A 106 -7.65 15.54 15.97
CA ALA A 106 -7.30 16.69 15.15
C ALA A 106 -8.29 16.87 13.98
N ARG A 107 -8.41 18.11 13.52
CA ARG A 107 -9.10 18.39 12.26
C ARG A 107 -8.33 17.71 11.12
N ALA A 108 -9.06 17.04 10.23
CA ALA A 108 -8.47 16.37 9.08
C ALA A 108 -7.55 17.32 8.31
N ASP A 109 -6.31 16.88 8.08
CA ASP A 109 -5.36 17.55 7.21
C ASP A 109 -5.10 16.68 5.98
N PRO A 110 -5.72 16.99 4.83
CA PRO A 110 -5.53 16.22 3.59
C PRO A 110 -4.08 16.25 3.09
N SER A 111 -3.26 17.22 3.49
CA SER A 111 -1.87 17.30 3.06
C SER A 111 -1.02 16.19 3.71
N ALA A 112 -1.33 15.80 4.94
CA ALA A 112 -0.67 14.74 5.69
C ALA A 112 -0.91 13.33 5.11
N ILE A 113 -1.90 13.15 4.23
CA ILE A 113 -2.14 11.87 3.54
C ILE A 113 -0.92 11.47 2.70
N LYS A 114 -0.20 12.45 2.14
CA LYS A 114 0.97 12.23 1.28
C LYS A 114 2.17 11.70 2.04
N ASP A 115 2.22 11.93 3.35
CA ASP A 115 3.33 11.55 4.22
C ASP A 115 3.15 10.15 4.83
N PHE A 116 2.07 9.45 4.48
CA PHE A 116 1.86 8.08 4.92
C PHE A 116 2.98 7.18 4.39
N ASN A 117 3.63 6.44 5.29
CA ASN A 117 4.84 5.65 5.00
C ASN A 117 4.53 4.40 4.17
N TYR A 118 4.20 4.58 2.90
CA TYR A 118 3.75 3.54 1.99
C TYR A 118 4.81 3.26 0.90
N PRO A 119 5.03 2.00 0.49
CA PRO A 119 6.07 1.61 -0.48
C PRO A 119 5.72 1.94 -1.94
N SER A 120 4.92 2.98 -2.19
CA SER A 120 4.61 3.52 -3.52
C SER A 120 4.14 4.96 -3.42
N ILE A 121 4.36 5.74 -4.47
CA ILE A 121 3.96 7.15 -4.53
C ILE A 121 2.91 7.33 -5.64
N THR A 122 1.89 8.13 -5.37
CA THR A 122 0.90 8.55 -6.36
C THR A 122 0.71 10.07 -6.27
N SER A 123 0.48 10.71 -7.41
CA SER A 123 0.22 12.15 -7.49
C SER A 123 -0.82 12.43 -8.55
N VAL A 124 -1.86 13.17 -8.18
CA VAL A 124 -2.86 13.66 -9.13
C VAL A 124 -2.36 15.01 -9.64
N VAL A 125 -2.13 15.09 -10.94
CA VAL A 125 -1.73 16.33 -11.62
C VAL A 125 -2.88 16.81 -12.51
N SER A 126 -3.04 18.13 -12.63
CA SER A 126 -4.02 18.69 -13.56
C SER A 126 -3.64 18.34 -14.99
N ALA A 127 -4.62 17.89 -15.79
CA ALA A 127 -4.41 17.71 -17.23
C ALA A 127 -4.01 19.05 -17.84
N PHE A 128 -2.89 19.06 -18.56
CA PHE A 128 -2.41 20.25 -19.25
C PHE A 128 -3.46 20.62 -20.33
N ARG A 129 -4.22 21.69 -20.10
CA ARG A 129 -5.07 22.28 -21.14
C ARG A 129 -4.14 23.07 -22.06
N VAL A 130 -3.80 22.48 -23.21
CA VAL A 130 -3.25 23.20 -24.37
C VAL A 130 -4.38 23.94 -25.07
#